data_AF-A0A0F9RVR7-F1
#
_entry.id   AF-A0A0F9RVR7-F1
#
_cell.length_a   1.000
_cell.length_b   1.000
_cell.length_c   1.000
_cell.angle_alpha   90.00
_cell.angle_beta   90.00
_cell.angle_gamma   90.00
#
_symmetry.space_group_name_H-M   'P 1'
#
loop_
_entity.id
_entity.type
_entity.pdbx_description
1 polymer ?
#
loop_
_entity_poly.entity_id
_entity_poly.type
_entity_poly.pdbx_seq_one_letter_code
_entity_poly.pdbx_strand_id
1 'polypeptide(L)' 'MIKVCAWCQKDMGETPPCEDKSVTHGICKQCKEELEADAQRGS' A
#
# COMPACT_ATOMS: atom_id res chain seq x y z
N MET A 1 7.12 4.23 -11.70
CA MET A 1 5.75 4.02 -11.17
C MET A 1 5.64 4.56 -9.74
N ILE A 2 4.58 5.33 -9.44
CA ILE A 2 4.33 5.87 -8.09
C ILE A 2 3.46 4.86 -7.33
N LYS A 3 3.87 4.45 -6.13
CA LYS A 3 3.07 3.53 -5.31
C LYS A 3 2.41 4.28 -4.16
N VAL A 4 1.09 4.14 -4.05
CA VAL A 4 0.29 4.73 -2.97
C VAL A 4 -0.51 3.66 -2.25
N CYS A 5 -0.78 3.86 -0.97
CA CYS A 5 -1.63 2.96 -0.21
C CYS A 5 -3.10 3.15 -0.61
N ALA A 6 -3.79 2.10 -1.04
CA ALA A 6 -5.21 2.13 -1.36
C ALA A 6 -6.09 2.39 -0.12
N TRP A 7 -5.60 2.06 1.07
CA TRP A 7 -6.38 2.14 2.30
C TRP A 7 -6.21 3.48 3.02
N CYS A 8 -4.98 3.94 3.22
CA CYS A 8 -4.68 5.20 3.92
C CYS A 8 -4.14 6.31 3.02
N GLN A 9 -4.02 6.07 1.70
CA GLN A 9 -3.51 7.04 0.71
C GLN A 9 -2.09 7.55 0.96
N LYS A 10 -1.34 6.88 1.85
CA LYS A 10 0.07 7.18 2.13
C LYS A 10 0.95 6.88 0.93
N ASP A 11 1.91 7.76 0.64
CA ASP A 11 2.95 7.50 -0.34
C ASP A 11 3.84 6.34 0.13
N MET A 12 4.10 5.39 -0.76
CA MET A 12 4.94 4.22 -0.50
C MET A 12 6.24 4.27 -1.31
N GLY A 13 6.56 5.44 -1.86
CA GLY A 13 7.72 5.68 -2.71
C GLY A 13 7.47 5.43 -4.20
N GLU A 14 8.50 5.75 -4.97
CA GLU A 14 8.58 5.53 -6.40
C GLU A 14 9.46 4.30 -6.69
N THR A 15 9.07 3.51 -7.68
CA THR A 15 9.91 2.40 -8.20
C THR A 15 10.24 2.64 -9.66
N PRO A 16 11.48 2.33 -10.10
CA PRO A 16 11.85 2.42 -11.51
C PRO A 16 11.04 1.40 -12.34
N PRO A 17 10.73 1.67 -13.62
CA PRO A 17 11.25 2.75 -14.47
C PRO A 17 10.61 4.13 -14.21
N CYS A 18 11.43 5.17 -14.32
CA CYS A 18 11.08 6.58 -14.10
C CYS A 18 10.16 7.15 -15.21
N GLU A 19 10.12 6.49 -16.36
CA GLU A 19 9.27 6.87 -17.50
C GLU A 19 7.78 6.57 -17.25
N ASP A 20 7.48 5.53 -16.47
CA ASP A 20 6.12 5.17 -16.09
C ASP A 20 5.63 6.01 -14.90
N LYS A 21 4.94 7.11 -15.21
CA LYS A 21 4.21 7.95 -14.24
C LYS A 21 2.89 7.32 -13.76
N SER A 22 2.64 6.07 -14.11
CA SER A 22 1.46 5.33 -13.66
C SER A 22 1.43 5.22 -12.13
N VAL A 23 0.31 5.65 -11.55
CA VAL A 23 0.02 5.50 -10.12
C VAL A 23 -0.52 4.10 -9.89
N THR A 24 0.13 3.35 -9.02
CA THR A 24 -0.29 2.02 -8.60
C THR A 24 -0.72 2.04 -7.15
N HIS A 25 -1.79 1.31 -6.86
CA HIS A 25 -2.36 1.22 -5.53
C HIS A 25 -1.94 -0.10 -4.87
N GLY A 26 -1.40 -0.05 -3.66
CA GLY A 26 -1.04 -1.21 -2.84
C GLY A 26 -1.49 -1.03 -1.39
N ILE A 27 -1.10 -1.92 -0.48
CA ILE A 27 -1.35 -1.75 0.96
C ILE A 27 -0.01 -1.50 1.65
N CYS A 28 0.09 -0.43 2.46
CA CYS A 28 1.30 -0.13 3.22
C CYS A 28 1.48 -1.09 4.39
N LYS A 29 2.70 -1.21 4.92
CA LYS A 29 3.04 -2.15 5.98
C LYS A 29 2.11 -2.00 7.20
N GLN A 30 1.89 -0.77 7.65
CA GLN A 30 0.98 -0.46 8.77
C GLN A 30 -0.45 -0.97 8.49
N CYS A 31 -1.02 -0.60 7.36
CA CYS A 31 -2.33 -1.07 6.93
C CYS A 31 -2.38 -2.60 6.78
N LYS A 32 -1.31 -3.24 6.32
CA LYS A 32 -1.24 -4.69 6.24
C LYS A 32 -1.27 -5.32 7.64
N GLU A 33 -0.51 -4.78 8.58
CA GLU A 33 -0.46 -5.24 9.97
C GLU A 33 -1.83 -5.09 10.65
N GLU A 34 -2.53 -3.97 10.46
CA GLU A 34 -3.88 -3.77 11.01
C GLU A 34 -4.90 -4.76 10.42
N LEU A 35 -4.85 -5.06 9.12
CA LEU A 35 -5.71 -6.08 8.50
C LEU A 35 -5.42 -7.48 9.03
N GLU A 36 -4.14 -7.82 9.19
CA GLU A 36 -3.74 -9.12 9.73
C GLU A 36 -4.12 -9.24 11.22
N ALA A 37 -4.06 -8.15 11.98
CA ALA A 37 -4.51 -8.10 13.37
C ALA A 37 -6.03 -8.21 13.50
N ASP A 38 -6.79 -7.55 12.63
CA ASP A 38 -8.26 -7.63 12.60
C ASP A 38 -8.74 -9.01 12.16
N ALA A 39 -8.06 -9.64 11.19
CA ALA A 39 -8.36 -11.00 10.75
C ALA A 39 -8.25 -12.06 11.88
N GLN A 40 -7.47 -11.81 12.93
CA GLN A 40 -7.38 -12.68 14.11
C GLN A 40 -8.45 -12.42 15.17
N ARG A 41 -9.24 -11.35 15.07
CA ARG A 41 -10.35 -11.07 16.00
C ARG A 41 -11.69 -11.68 15.58
N GLY A 42 -11.74 -12.30 14.40
CA GLY A 42 -12.89 -13.04 13.89
C GLY A 42 -12.60 -14.52 13.71
N SER A 43 -12.46 -15.27 14.81
CA SER A 43 -12.61 -16.73 14.82
C SER A 43 -13.27 -17.19 16.11
#